data_AF-E9JEC1-F1
#
_entry.id   AF-E9JEC1-F1
#
_cell.length_a   1.000
_cell.length_b   1.000
_cell.length_c   1.000
_cell.angle_alpha   90.00
_cell.angle_beta   90.00
_cell.angle_gamma   90.00
#
_symmetry.space_group_name_H-M   'P 1'
#
loop_
_entity.id
_entity.type
_entity.pdbx_description
1 polymer ?
#
loop_
_entity_poly.entity_id
_entity_poly.type
_entity_poly.pdbx_seq_one_letter_code
_entity_poly.pdbx_strand_id
1 'polypeptide(L)'
;VTLMRGMDHRFEFLQNLTNLEVLSLANNNIGMRIDKQLISSSLKYLYFYGNNLDIMWMSDNNRYTQFFQNLTALTYLDISDNNLMSISPEVFCNFPESLETLIISDNQLKYFPWQNISVLSNLCHLNLSQNKLYYLPNKVIGFGANFSLLDLSHNRFSVIPEMFFSKVESLRYLYLSHNQIKVLSRQFLPAPFKDGSALQKLTLHANPFKCDCNTSWFADFLRNTSIQIPYLTTHIHCDYPESQQGMSILSMDQHSCQDIYGSLAFLICSFLAVMFTVLPLLKHLYGWDLWYCLQVPSQ
;
A
#
# COMPACT_ATOMS: atom_id res chain seq x y z
N VAL A 1 34.08 22.40 3.71
CA VAL A 1 33.95 23.01 2.37
C VAL A 1 33.43 24.42 2.55
N THR A 2 34.22 25.41 2.14
CA THR A 2 33.96 26.84 2.30
C THR A 2 32.74 27.21 1.45
N LEU A 3 31.59 27.44 2.09
CA LEU A 3 30.41 28.01 1.45
C LEU A 3 30.77 29.41 0.92
N MET A 4 31.03 29.52 -0.38
CA MET A 4 31.21 30.82 -1.02
C MET A 4 29.97 31.68 -0.72
N ARG A 5 30.19 32.80 -0.04
CA ARG A 5 29.21 33.88 0.12
C ARG A 5 29.20 34.66 -1.19
N GLY A 6 28.07 34.67 -1.92
CA GLY A 6 27.86 35.69 -2.96
C GLY A 6 27.21 35.31 -4.30
N MET A 7 26.75 34.08 -4.54
CA MET A 7 25.96 33.78 -5.75
C MET A 7 24.56 33.35 -5.34
N ASP A 8 23.60 34.28 -5.43
CA ASP A 8 22.19 33.95 -5.45
C ASP A 8 21.84 33.46 -6.87
N HIS A 9 21.18 32.32 -7.01
CA HIS A 9 20.71 31.83 -8.31
C HIS A 9 19.31 32.38 -8.59
N ARG A 10 19.19 33.18 -9.66
CA ARG A 10 17.90 33.74 -10.11
C ARG A 10 17.34 32.96 -11.29
N PHE A 11 16.09 32.55 -11.18
CA PHE A 11 15.29 31.85 -12.17
C PHE A 11 14.27 32.76 -12.85
N GLU A 12 14.35 34.09 -12.66
CA GLU A 12 13.53 35.09 -13.36
C GLU A 12 13.50 34.92 -14.88
N PHE A 13 14.57 34.35 -15.48
CA PHE A 13 14.65 34.10 -16.92
C PHE A 13 13.53 33.18 -17.43
N LEU A 14 12.97 32.30 -16.59
CA LEU A 14 11.89 31.39 -16.98
C LEU A 14 10.61 32.13 -17.42
N GLN A 15 10.39 33.33 -16.90
CA GLN A 15 9.23 34.16 -17.27
C GLN A 15 9.31 34.62 -18.73
N ASN A 16 10.51 34.75 -19.27
CA ASN A 16 10.74 35.22 -20.64
C ASN A 16 10.73 34.06 -21.66
N LEU A 17 10.80 32.80 -21.21
CA LEU A 17 10.87 31.62 -22.08
C LEU A 17 9.48 31.06 -22.39
N THR A 18 8.70 31.80 -23.17
CA THR A 18 7.28 31.52 -23.45
C THR A 18 7.01 30.24 -24.24
N ASN A 19 8.02 29.62 -24.85
CA ASN A 19 7.89 28.36 -25.60
C ASN A 19 8.63 27.18 -24.95
N LEU A 20 9.27 27.39 -23.78
CA LEU A 20 10.02 26.33 -23.11
C LEU A 20 9.06 25.32 -22.48
N GLU A 21 9.04 24.09 -22.98
CA GLU A 21 8.16 23.03 -22.45
C GLU A 21 8.88 22.07 -21.50
N VAL A 22 10.19 21.89 -21.66
CA VAL A 22 10.98 20.91 -20.91
C VAL A 22 12.19 21.59 -20.30
N LEU A 23 12.39 21.42 -18.99
CA LEU A 23 13.53 21.93 -18.25
C LEU A 23 14.07 20.87 -17.31
N SER A 24 15.40 20.69 -17.33
CA SER A 24 16.09 19.92 -16.30
C SER A 24 16.97 20.84 -15.48
N LEU A 25 16.72 20.85 -14.17
CA LEU A 25 17.55 21.45 -13.13
C LEU A 25 18.10 20.35 -12.21
N ALA A 26 18.12 19.11 -12.66
CA ALA A 26 18.55 17.97 -11.86
C ALA A 26 20.05 18.03 -11.51
N ASN A 27 20.42 17.46 -10.36
CA ASN A 27 21.82 17.32 -9.91
C ASN A 27 22.58 18.66 -9.81
N ASN A 28 21.91 19.74 -9.42
CA ASN A 28 22.53 21.07 -9.31
C ASN A 28 22.77 21.52 -7.86
N ASN A 29 22.59 20.64 -6.88
CA ASN A 29 22.71 20.97 -5.45
C ASN A 29 21.87 22.20 -5.05
N ILE A 30 20.70 22.37 -5.67
CA ILE A 30 19.81 23.51 -5.42
C ILE A 30 19.13 23.30 -4.07
N GLY A 31 19.41 24.17 -3.09
CA GLY A 31 18.78 24.09 -1.77
C GLY A 31 18.67 25.42 -1.00
N MET A 32 19.45 26.43 -1.39
CA MET A 32 19.46 27.72 -0.71
C MET A 32 19.89 28.86 -1.63
N ARG A 33 19.60 30.10 -1.23
CA ARG A 33 19.97 31.32 -1.96
C ARG A 33 19.45 31.35 -3.40
N ILE A 34 18.18 30.99 -3.54
CA ILE A 34 17.48 30.99 -4.81
C ILE A 34 16.21 31.83 -4.73
N ASP A 35 15.61 32.08 -5.89
CA ASP A 35 14.28 32.68 -5.96
C ASP A 35 13.26 31.83 -5.20
N LYS A 36 12.28 32.51 -4.58
CA LYS A 36 11.28 31.83 -3.74
C LYS A 36 10.27 31.02 -4.55
N GLN A 37 10.12 31.34 -5.83
CA GLN A 37 9.12 30.78 -6.74
C GLN A 37 9.71 30.68 -8.15
N LEU A 38 9.40 29.60 -8.85
CA LEU A 38 9.56 29.47 -10.28
C LEU A 38 8.26 29.89 -10.96
N ILE A 39 8.38 30.72 -12.00
CA ILE A 39 7.22 31.27 -12.72
C ILE A 39 7.40 30.92 -14.21
N SER A 40 6.44 30.18 -14.75
CA SER A 40 6.36 29.85 -16.18
C SER A 40 4.94 29.48 -16.56
N SER A 41 4.50 29.92 -17.74
CA SER A 41 3.21 29.59 -18.34
C SER A 41 3.28 28.50 -19.42
N SER A 42 4.49 28.06 -19.78
CA SER A 42 4.76 27.15 -20.90
C SER A 42 5.38 25.83 -20.47
N LEU A 43 6.06 25.80 -19.32
CA LEU A 43 6.79 24.63 -18.84
C LEU A 43 5.84 23.50 -18.45
N LYS A 44 5.99 22.35 -19.11
CA LYS A 44 5.19 21.14 -18.91
C LYS A 44 5.95 20.06 -18.14
N TYR A 45 7.26 19.93 -18.38
CA TYR A 45 8.10 18.91 -17.77
C TYR A 45 9.26 19.54 -17.01
N LEU A 46 9.31 19.30 -15.71
CA LEU A 46 10.40 19.74 -14.85
C LEU A 46 11.08 18.57 -14.17
N TYR A 47 12.38 18.40 -14.44
CA TYR A 47 13.25 17.48 -13.73
C TYR A 47 14.04 18.25 -12.68
N PHE A 48 13.74 17.99 -11.41
CA PHE A 48 14.36 18.64 -10.25
C PHE A 48 15.01 17.61 -9.29
N TYR A 49 15.24 16.39 -9.76
CA TYR A 49 15.85 15.33 -8.94
C TYR A 49 17.32 15.61 -8.60
N GLY A 50 17.84 15.00 -7.53
CA GLY A 50 19.25 15.17 -7.14
C GLY A 50 19.57 16.57 -6.60
N ASN A 51 18.62 17.23 -5.95
CA ASN A 51 18.78 18.54 -5.33
C ASN A 51 18.56 18.45 -3.80
N ASN A 52 18.35 19.58 -3.14
CA ASN A 52 18.26 19.66 -1.68
C ASN A 52 16.94 20.28 -1.24
N LEU A 53 15.81 19.70 -1.68
CA LEU A 53 14.49 20.15 -1.24
C LEU A 53 14.26 19.93 0.27
N ASP A 54 15.00 19.02 0.89
CA ASP A 54 15.03 18.85 2.35
C ASP A 54 15.40 20.15 3.08
N ILE A 55 16.37 20.91 2.56
CA ILE A 55 16.79 22.22 3.08
C ILE A 55 15.75 23.30 2.75
N MET A 56 15.16 23.23 1.56
CA MET A 56 14.17 24.22 1.11
C MET A 56 12.86 24.14 1.87
N TRP A 57 12.43 22.93 2.23
CA TRP A 57 11.15 22.65 2.88
C TRP A 57 11.29 22.22 4.34
N MET A 58 12.40 22.60 4.99
CA MET A 58 12.54 22.43 6.44
C MET A 58 11.35 23.09 7.16
N SER A 59 10.91 22.47 8.25
CA SER A 59 9.71 22.89 8.99
C SER A 59 9.78 24.30 9.58
N ASP A 60 10.97 24.82 9.81
CA ASP A 60 11.24 26.20 10.28
C ASP A 60 11.37 27.20 9.13
N ASN A 61 11.39 26.73 7.88
CA ASN A 61 11.63 27.52 6.69
C ASN A 61 10.43 27.48 5.73
N ASN A 62 9.49 28.40 5.94
CA ASN A 62 8.33 28.56 5.05
C ASN A 62 8.65 29.34 3.75
N ARG A 63 9.92 29.65 3.47
CA ARG A 63 10.30 30.56 2.37
C ARG A 63 10.04 29.97 0.98
N TYR A 64 10.13 28.65 0.83
CA TYR A 64 10.07 27.95 -0.45
C TYR A 64 8.86 27.02 -0.56
N THR A 65 7.84 27.21 0.29
CA THR A 65 6.63 26.35 0.27
C THR A 65 5.83 26.49 -1.02
N GLN A 66 6.00 27.59 -1.73
CA GLN A 66 5.33 27.92 -2.99
C GLN A 66 6.26 27.78 -4.21
N PHE A 67 7.42 27.14 -4.05
CA PHE A 67 8.49 27.18 -5.05
C PHE A 67 8.05 26.74 -6.46
N PHE A 68 7.17 25.73 -6.55
CA PHE A 68 6.65 25.23 -7.83
C PHE A 68 5.27 25.77 -8.21
N GLN A 69 4.61 26.55 -7.35
CA GLN A 69 3.18 26.87 -7.46
C GLN A 69 2.80 27.59 -8.76
N ASN A 70 3.67 28.48 -9.25
CA ASN A 70 3.41 29.33 -10.41
C ASN A 70 3.89 28.74 -11.74
N LEU A 71 4.12 27.43 -11.78
CA LEU A 71 4.35 26.66 -13.01
C LEU A 71 3.01 26.16 -13.55
N THR A 72 2.22 27.07 -14.14
CA THR A 72 0.78 26.85 -14.36
C THR A 72 0.46 25.78 -15.40
N ALA A 73 1.37 25.51 -16.33
CA ALA A 73 1.23 24.47 -17.36
C ALA A 73 1.93 23.13 -17.01
N LEU A 74 2.46 23.00 -15.78
CA LEU A 74 3.29 21.86 -15.41
C LEU A 74 2.47 20.59 -15.24
N THR A 75 2.73 19.59 -16.07
CA THR A 75 2.06 18.28 -16.03
C THR A 75 2.94 17.18 -15.44
N TYR A 76 4.27 17.32 -15.52
CA TYR A 76 5.24 16.36 -15.01
C TYR A 76 6.26 17.03 -14.10
N LEU A 77 6.36 16.53 -12.88
CA LEU A 77 7.35 16.97 -11.89
C LEU A 77 8.08 15.78 -11.30
N ASP A 78 9.41 15.81 -11.43
CA ASP A 78 10.31 14.85 -10.80
C ASP A 78 11.15 15.52 -9.72
N ILE A 79 10.88 15.16 -8.47
CA ILE A 79 11.59 15.58 -7.26
C ILE A 79 12.20 14.38 -6.53
N SER A 80 12.55 13.32 -7.27
CA SER A 80 13.27 12.17 -6.73
C SER A 80 14.65 12.56 -6.19
N ASP A 81 15.24 11.72 -5.33
CA ASP A 81 16.61 11.92 -4.82
C ASP A 81 16.87 13.34 -4.25
N ASN A 82 15.99 13.80 -3.35
CA ASN A 82 16.03 15.15 -2.78
C ASN A 82 16.16 15.15 -1.25
N ASN A 83 16.53 14.00 -0.68
CA ASN A 83 16.71 13.77 0.76
C ASN A 83 15.49 14.09 1.63
N LEU A 84 14.29 14.16 1.05
CA LEU A 84 13.06 14.56 1.74
C LEU A 84 12.69 13.58 2.84
N MET A 85 12.55 14.05 4.07
CA MET A 85 12.09 13.23 5.21
C MET A 85 10.56 13.30 5.41
N SER A 86 9.94 14.39 4.97
CA SER A 86 8.50 14.63 5.01
C SER A 86 8.12 15.70 4.00
N ILE A 87 6.86 15.70 3.55
CA ILE A 87 6.24 16.80 2.82
C ILE A 87 5.11 17.34 3.69
N SER A 88 5.15 18.62 4.04
CA SER A 88 4.09 19.23 4.83
C SER A 88 2.81 19.37 3.98
N PRO A 89 1.61 19.35 4.59
CA PRO A 89 0.37 19.62 3.87
C PRO A 89 0.38 20.96 3.12
N GLU A 90 1.05 21.99 3.66
CA GLU A 90 1.17 23.30 3.02
C GLU A 90 1.97 23.22 1.71
N VAL A 91 3.15 22.61 1.73
CA VAL A 91 3.97 22.41 0.51
C VAL A 91 3.18 21.59 -0.51
N PHE A 92 2.52 20.53 -0.05
CA PHE A 92 1.75 19.65 -0.93
C PHE A 92 0.60 20.38 -1.63
N CYS A 93 -0.15 21.22 -0.89
CA CYS A 93 -1.25 22.01 -1.45
C CYS A 93 -0.78 23.12 -2.41
N ASN A 94 0.51 23.48 -2.40
CA ASN A 94 1.10 24.49 -3.29
C ASN A 94 1.69 23.88 -4.56
N PHE A 95 1.60 22.56 -4.79
CA PHE A 95 1.94 22.00 -6.09
C PHE A 95 0.95 22.49 -7.18
N PRO A 96 1.38 22.61 -8.44
CA PRO A 96 0.50 23.00 -9.54
C PRO A 96 -0.72 22.07 -9.68
N GLU A 97 -1.91 22.64 -9.85
CA GLU A 97 -3.15 21.88 -10.06
C GLU A 97 -3.17 21.13 -11.40
N SER A 98 -2.40 21.60 -12.39
CA SER A 98 -2.23 20.96 -13.70
C SER A 98 -1.38 19.69 -13.67
N LEU A 99 -0.83 19.32 -12.50
CA LEU A 99 0.08 18.20 -12.38
C LEU A 99 -0.61 16.86 -12.61
N GLU A 100 -0.11 16.11 -13.59
CA GLU A 100 -0.61 14.78 -13.96
C GLU A 100 0.32 13.66 -13.48
N THR A 101 1.62 13.91 -13.39
CA THR A 101 2.63 12.95 -12.94
C THR A 101 3.54 13.57 -11.89
N LEU A 102 3.61 12.94 -10.72
CA LEU A 102 4.48 13.34 -9.62
C LEU A 102 5.40 12.18 -9.22
N ILE A 103 6.71 12.40 -9.36
CA ILE A 103 7.75 11.43 -8.98
C ILE A 103 8.48 11.96 -7.74
N ILE A 104 8.40 11.22 -6.64
CA ILE A 104 9.05 11.53 -5.35
C ILE A 104 9.84 10.30 -4.86
N SER A 105 10.31 9.46 -5.78
CA SER A 105 11.06 8.26 -5.45
C SER A 105 12.42 8.59 -4.83
N ASP A 106 13.08 7.58 -4.25
CA ASP A 106 14.46 7.69 -3.74
C ASP A 106 14.64 8.83 -2.73
N ASN A 107 13.66 8.98 -1.85
CA ASN A 107 13.68 9.94 -0.74
C ASN A 107 13.67 9.20 0.60
N GLN A 108 13.50 9.93 1.70
CA GLN A 108 13.52 9.39 3.06
C GLN A 108 12.17 9.54 3.76
N LEU A 109 11.08 9.62 2.99
CA LEU A 109 9.75 9.94 3.49
C LEU A 109 9.25 8.86 4.45
N LYS A 110 8.88 9.27 5.66
CA LYS A 110 8.18 8.41 6.63
C LYS A 110 6.67 8.63 6.64
N TYR A 111 6.22 9.76 6.10
CA TYR A 111 4.83 10.18 6.05
C TYR A 111 4.55 10.88 4.71
N PHE A 112 3.34 10.68 4.19
CA PHE A 112 2.81 11.39 3.02
C PHE A 112 1.41 11.94 3.34
N PRO A 113 1.08 13.19 2.98
CA PRO A 113 -0.18 13.85 3.33
C PRO A 113 -1.35 13.37 2.46
N TRP A 114 -1.73 12.10 2.60
CA TRP A 114 -2.77 11.44 1.80
C TRP A 114 -4.13 12.17 1.81
N GLN A 115 -4.48 12.87 2.90
CA GLN A 115 -5.75 13.61 3.01
C GLN A 115 -5.80 14.82 2.08
N ASN A 116 -4.66 15.31 1.62
CA ASN A 116 -4.55 16.47 0.74
C ASN A 116 -4.41 16.09 -0.74
N ILE A 117 -4.35 14.79 -1.08
CA ILE A 117 -4.16 14.31 -2.47
C ILE A 117 -5.25 14.82 -3.41
N SER A 118 -6.45 15.10 -2.90
CA SER A 118 -7.58 15.60 -3.69
C SER A 118 -7.36 17.00 -4.28
N VAL A 119 -6.38 17.75 -3.77
CA VAL A 119 -5.96 19.04 -4.36
C VAL A 119 -5.35 18.82 -5.75
N LEU A 120 -4.68 17.68 -5.97
CA LEU A 120 -4.13 17.29 -7.27
C LEU A 120 -5.16 16.45 -8.04
N SER A 121 -6.27 17.07 -8.42
CA SER A 121 -7.43 16.41 -9.06
C SER A 121 -7.10 15.80 -10.44
N ASN A 122 -6.11 16.36 -11.14
CA ASN A 122 -5.62 15.88 -12.44
C ASN A 122 -4.54 14.81 -12.35
N LEU A 123 -4.09 14.45 -11.14
CA LEU A 123 -3.00 13.51 -10.95
C LEU A 123 -3.39 12.12 -11.48
N CYS A 124 -2.62 11.64 -12.44
CA CYS A 124 -2.77 10.33 -13.06
C CYS A 124 -1.78 9.33 -12.46
N HIS A 125 -0.54 9.77 -12.21
CA HIS A 125 0.57 8.90 -11.78
C HIS A 125 1.27 9.48 -10.56
N LEU A 126 1.43 8.63 -9.53
CA LEU A 126 2.19 8.96 -8.34
C LEU A 126 3.25 7.88 -8.07
N ASN A 127 4.51 8.28 -8.08
CA ASN A 127 5.62 7.41 -7.70
C ASN A 127 6.21 7.83 -6.35
N LEU A 128 6.01 6.98 -5.35
CA LEU A 128 6.53 7.09 -3.98
C LEU A 128 7.47 5.92 -3.65
N SER A 129 7.99 5.24 -4.66
CA SER A 129 8.90 4.10 -4.46
C SER A 129 10.18 4.50 -3.75
N GLN A 130 10.91 3.53 -3.21
CA GLN A 130 12.24 3.75 -2.61
C GLN A 130 12.22 4.83 -1.51
N ASN A 131 11.25 4.72 -0.61
CA ASN A 131 11.07 5.61 0.54
C ASN A 131 11.03 4.80 1.85
N LYS A 132 10.64 5.44 2.96
CA LYS A 132 10.52 4.79 4.27
C LYS A 132 9.06 4.81 4.78
N LEU A 133 8.09 4.86 3.88
CA LEU A 133 6.67 4.88 4.21
C LEU A 133 6.27 3.51 4.78
N TYR A 134 5.46 3.50 5.82
CA TYR A 134 5.06 2.27 6.51
C TYR A 134 3.57 2.20 6.81
N TYR A 135 2.84 3.29 6.56
CA TYR A 135 1.43 3.42 6.93
C TYR A 135 0.61 4.07 5.82
N LEU A 136 -0.48 3.41 5.45
CA LEU A 136 -1.57 3.99 4.67
C LEU A 136 -2.76 4.27 5.62
N PRO A 137 -3.44 5.42 5.52
CA PRO A 137 -4.59 5.72 6.34
C PRO A 137 -5.74 4.74 6.09
N ASN A 138 -6.33 4.23 7.17
CA ASN A 138 -7.56 3.45 7.09
C ASN A 138 -8.79 4.35 6.99
N LYS A 139 -8.83 5.16 5.93
CA LYS A 139 -9.90 6.11 5.61
C LYS A 139 -10.09 6.16 4.09
N VAL A 140 -11.25 6.64 3.65
CA VAL A 140 -11.49 6.92 2.23
C VAL A 140 -10.57 8.04 1.77
N ILE A 141 -9.79 7.79 0.72
CA ILE A 141 -8.95 8.78 0.05
C ILE A 141 -9.58 9.15 -1.29
N GLY A 142 -9.72 10.46 -1.54
CA GLY A 142 -10.32 11.00 -2.75
C GLY A 142 -9.26 11.23 -3.82
N PHE A 143 -8.92 10.18 -4.57
CA PHE A 143 -8.07 10.31 -5.76
C PHE A 143 -8.82 10.99 -6.91
N GLY A 144 -8.07 11.61 -7.82
CA GLY A 144 -8.61 12.15 -9.07
C GLY A 144 -9.24 11.08 -9.96
N ALA A 145 -10.19 11.49 -10.81
CA ALA A 145 -10.93 10.56 -11.66
C ALA A 145 -10.02 9.75 -12.61
N ASN A 146 -8.89 10.32 -13.02
CA ASN A 146 -7.94 9.72 -13.96
C ASN A 146 -6.75 9.03 -13.27
N PHE A 147 -6.76 8.89 -11.93
CA PHE A 147 -5.66 8.30 -11.19
C PHE A 147 -5.47 6.82 -11.52
N SER A 148 -4.40 6.49 -12.22
CA SER A 148 -4.21 5.19 -12.86
C SER A 148 -2.97 4.43 -12.40
N LEU A 149 -1.96 5.10 -11.84
CA LEU A 149 -0.72 4.46 -11.38
C LEU A 149 -0.32 4.95 -9.99
N LEU A 150 -0.11 3.98 -9.10
CA LEU A 150 0.49 4.20 -7.79
C LEU A 150 1.67 3.25 -7.57
N ASP A 151 2.86 3.82 -7.46
CA ASP A 151 4.05 3.07 -7.10
C ASP A 151 4.40 3.29 -5.61
N LEU A 152 4.27 2.23 -4.84
CA LEU A 152 4.64 2.14 -3.41
C LEU A 152 5.73 1.09 -3.18
N SER A 153 6.40 0.64 -4.25
CA SER A 153 7.43 -0.38 -4.14
C SER A 153 8.62 0.10 -3.30
N HIS A 154 9.38 -0.81 -2.72
CA HIS A 154 10.55 -0.49 -1.89
C HIS A 154 10.22 0.50 -0.75
N ASN A 155 9.18 0.16 0.01
CA ASN A 155 8.79 0.87 1.22
C ASN A 155 8.73 -0.15 2.38
N ARG A 156 7.97 0.18 3.44
CA ARG A 156 7.86 -0.62 4.66
C ARG A 156 6.40 -0.91 5.01
N PHE A 157 5.51 -0.93 4.02
CA PHE A 157 4.09 -1.20 4.25
C PHE A 157 3.88 -2.64 4.70
N SER A 158 3.18 -2.83 5.81
CA SER A 158 2.82 -4.15 6.33
C SER A 158 1.35 -4.50 6.13
N VAL A 159 0.49 -3.50 5.96
CA VAL A 159 -0.95 -3.62 5.82
C VAL A 159 -1.43 -2.70 4.70
N ILE A 160 -2.38 -3.19 3.92
CA ILE A 160 -3.09 -2.42 2.90
C ILE A 160 -4.56 -2.25 3.36
N PRO A 161 -4.98 -1.06 3.80
CA PRO A 161 -6.35 -0.85 4.26
C PRO A 161 -7.35 -0.92 3.10
N GLU A 162 -8.49 -1.59 3.31
CA GLU A 162 -9.58 -1.65 2.33
C GLU A 162 -10.08 -0.26 1.95
N MET A 163 -10.31 0.59 2.96
CA MET A 163 -10.92 1.90 2.78
C MET A 163 -10.05 2.86 1.94
N PHE A 164 -8.72 2.67 1.94
CA PHE A 164 -7.79 3.53 1.22
C PHE A 164 -8.09 3.55 -0.28
N PHE A 165 -8.41 2.39 -0.86
CA PHE A 165 -8.70 2.23 -2.28
C PHE A 165 -10.21 2.15 -2.61
N SER A 166 -11.08 2.39 -1.63
CA SER A 166 -12.53 2.15 -1.77
C SER A 166 -13.23 2.95 -2.87
N LYS A 167 -12.67 4.10 -3.28
CA LYS A 167 -13.26 5.00 -4.29
C LYS A 167 -12.45 5.14 -5.59
N VAL A 168 -11.30 4.47 -5.70
CA VAL A 168 -10.44 4.61 -6.89
C VAL A 168 -10.73 3.51 -7.89
N GLU A 169 -11.65 3.81 -8.81
CA GLU A 169 -12.09 2.89 -9.86
C GLU A 169 -11.16 2.88 -11.08
N SER A 170 -10.36 3.94 -11.26
CA SER A 170 -9.48 4.15 -12.41
C SER A 170 -8.07 3.57 -12.26
N LEU A 171 -7.73 2.98 -11.10
CA LEU A 171 -6.40 2.44 -10.83
C LEU A 171 -6.10 1.23 -11.72
N ARG A 172 -5.04 1.32 -12.54
CA ARG A 172 -4.60 0.27 -13.48
C ARG A 172 -3.29 -0.39 -13.08
N TYR A 173 -2.41 0.35 -12.40
CA TYR A 173 -1.08 -0.11 -12.02
C TYR A 173 -0.85 0.16 -10.54
N LEU A 174 -0.63 -0.92 -9.77
CA LEU A 174 -0.30 -0.84 -8.36
C LEU A 174 0.97 -1.61 -8.07
N TYR A 175 2.01 -0.92 -7.64
CA TYR A 175 3.30 -1.54 -7.33
C TYR A 175 3.53 -1.58 -5.81
N LEU A 176 3.67 -2.79 -5.28
CA LEU A 176 3.81 -3.07 -3.84
C LEU A 176 4.98 -4.02 -3.54
N SER A 177 5.82 -4.30 -4.54
CA SER A 177 7.02 -5.12 -4.35
C SER A 177 7.99 -4.51 -3.36
N HIS A 178 8.85 -5.33 -2.73
CA HIS A 178 9.83 -4.87 -1.74
C HIS A 178 9.18 -4.09 -0.58
N ASN A 179 8.14 -4.65 0.02
CA ASN A 179 7.48 -4.12 1.22
C ASN A 179 7.54 -5.15 2.36
N GLN A 180 6.73 -4.96 3.40
CA GLN A 180 6.68 -5.81 4.60
C GLN A 180 5.31 -6.49 4.75
N ILE A 181 4.61 -6.72 3.64
CA ILE A 181 3.26 -7.29 3.63
C ILE A 181 3.36 -8.77 3.99
N LYS A 182 2.76 -9.14 5.13
CA LYS A 182 2.74 -10.54 5.59
C LYS A 182 1.47 -11.26 5.21
N VAL A 183 0.34 -10.58 5.32
CA VAL A 183 -0.99 -11.16 5.14
C VAL A 183 -1.86 -10.17 4.40
N LEU A 184 -2.59 -10.68 3.41
CA LEU A 184 -3.78 -10.02 2.89
C LEU A 184 -4.99 -10.79 3.43
N SER A 185 -5.99 -10.06 3.91
CA SER A 185 -7.20 -10.66 4.47
C SER A 185 -8.34 -10.61 3.46
N ARG A 186 -8.97 -11.74 3.18
CA ARG A 186 -10.13 -11.82 2.26
C ARG A 186 -11.25 -10.86 2.63
N GLN A 187 -11.50 -10.68 3.93
CA GLN A 187 -12.58 -9.81 4.45
C GLN A 187 -12.34 -8.32 4.18
N PHE A 188 -11.08 -7.89 4.10
CA PHE A 188 -10.69 -6.49 3.93
C PHE A 188 -9.90 -6.30 2.63
N LEU A 189 -10.24 -7.08 1.61
CA LEU A 189 -9.56 -7.04 0.33
C LEU A 189 -9.83 -5.67 -0.33
N PRO A 190 -8.80 -4.87 -0.65
CA PRO A 190 -9.02 -3.55 -1.23
C PRO A 190 -9.73 -3.65 -2.59
N ALA A 191 -10.56 -2.67 -2.91
CA ALA A 191 -11.39 -2.69 -4.13
C ALA A 191 -10.64 -3.01 -5.44
N PRO A 192 -9.40 -2.52 -5.67
CA PRO A 192 -8.64 -2.86 -6.88
C PRO A 192 -8.31 -4.35 -7.04
N PHE A 193 -8.35 -5.13 -5.96
CA PHE A 193 -8.04 -6.56 -5.98
C PHE A 193 -9.30 -7.43 -6.17
N LYS A 194 -10.50 -6.84 -6.19
CA LYS A 194 -11.76 -7.56 -6.41
C LYS A 194 -11.99 -7.77 -7.92
N ASP A 195 -12.71 -8.83 -8.26
CA ASP A 195 -13.03 -9.15 -9.66
C ASP A 195 -13.81 -8.01 -10.33
N GLY A 196 -13.49 -7.73 -11.60
CA GLY A 196 -14.11 -6.65 -12.37
C GLY A 196 -13.51 -5.27 -12.15
N SER A 197 -12.41 -5.15 -11.38
CA SER A 197 -11.67 -3.88 -11.27
C SER A 197 -10.92 -3.55 -12.56
N ALA A 198 -10.53 -2.27 -12.71
CA ALA A 198 -9.69 -1.82 -13.81
C ALA A 198 -8.20 -2.18 -13.65
N LEU A 199 -7.82 -2.89 -12.57
CA LEU A 199 -6.43 -3.18 -12.26
C LEU A 199 -5.84 -4.15 -13.28
N GLN A 200 -4.80 -3.71 -13.97
CA GLN A 200 -4.14 -4.47 -15.03
C GLN A 200 -2.87 -5.15 -14.52
N LYS A 201 -2.12 -4.47 -13.64
CA LYS A 201 -0.83 -4.96 -13.15
C LYS A 201 -0.65 -4.71 -11.67
N LEU A 202 -0.18 -5.74 -10.97
CA LEU A 202 0.07 -5.74 -9.53
C LEU A 202 1.42 -6.40 -9.23
N THR A 203 2.34 -5.69 -8.58
CA THR A 203 3.61 -6.31 -8.11
C THR A 203 3.55 -6.59 -6.63
N LEU A 204 3.89 -7.83 -6.25
CA LEU A 204 3.84 -8.30 -4.87
C LEU A 204 5.12 -9.00 -4.43
N HIS A 205 6.05 -9.26 -5.34
CA HIS A 205 7.31 -9.96 -5.06
C HIS A 205 8.14 -9.24 -4.00
N ALA A 206 9.03 -10.00 -3.35
CA ALA A 206 9.86 -9.50 -2.25
C ALA A 206 9.03 -8.89 -1.10
N ASN A 207 7.96 -9.59 -0.70
CA ASN A 207 7.23 -9.34 0.54
C ASN A 207 7.30 -10.60 1.42
N PRO A 208 7.38 -10.46 2.76
CA PRO A 208 7.54 -11.59 3.68
C PRO A 208 6.19 -12.28 3.96
N PHE A 209 5.60 -12.90 2.95
CA PHE A 209 4.27 -13.48 3.05
C PHE A 209 4.22 -14.64 4.04
N LYS A 210 3.16 -14.67 4.83
CA LYS A 210 2.81 -15.78 5.71
C LYS A 210 1.95 -16.77 4.94
N CYS A 211 2.36 -18.03 4.91
CA CYS A 211 1.71 -19.15 4.27
C CYS A 211 1.16 -20.10 5.34
N ASP A 212 -0.05 -19.82 5.77
CA ASP A 212 -0.82 -20.65 6.69
C ASP A 212 -2.24 -20.87 6.16
N CYS A 213 -3.06 -21.60 6.89
CA CYS A 213 -4.43 -21.86 6.48
C CYS A 213 -5.33 -20.61 6.44
N ASN A 214 -4.94 -19.52 7.09
CA ASN A 214 -5.68 -18.25 7.00
C ASN A 214 -5.37 -17.50 5.70
N THR A 215 -4.23 -17.78 5.07
CA THR A 215 -3.79 -17.16 3.81
C THR A 215 -3.94 -18.07 2.60
N SER A 216 -4.46 -19.29 2.74
CA SER A 216 -4.66 -20.23 1.62
C SER A 216 -5.50 -19.63 0.49
N TRP A 217 -6.52 -18.83 0.83
CA TRP A 217 -7.36 -18.12 -0.15
C TRP A 217 -6.55 -17.22 -1.08
N PHE A 218 -5.42 -16.67 -0.59
CA PHE A 218 -4.58 -15.77 -1.36
C PHE A 218 -3.85 -16.53 -2.47
N ALA A 219 -3.44 -17.77 -2.23
CA ALA A 219 -2.91 -18.65 -3.27
C ALA A 219 -3.95 -18.91 -4.37
N ASP A 220 -5.23 -19.12 -4.01
CA ASP A 220 -6.33 -19.30 -4.97
C ASP A 220 -6.58 -18.03 -5.78
N PHE A 221 -6.59 -16.87 -5.11
CA PHE A 221 -6.68 -15.58 -5.77
C PHE A 221 -5.56 -15.40 -6.81
N LEU A 222 -4.31 -15.68 -6.43
CA LEU A 222 -3.16 -15.57 -7.33
C LEU A 222 -3.23 -16.54 -8.53
N ARG A 223 -3.88 -17.70 -8.37
CA ARG A 223 -4.05 -18.70 -9.43
C ARG A 223 -5.13 -18.30 -10.44
N ASN A 224 -6.19 -17.65 -9.97
CA ASN A 224 -7.40 -17.41 -10.75
C ASN A 224 -7.57 -15.95 -11.22
N THR A 225 -6.79 -15.02 -10.68
CA THR A 225 -6.88 -13.61 -11.06
C THR A 225 -6.47 -13.36 -12.51
N SER A 226 -7.17 -12.44 -13.18
CA SER A 226 -6.80 -11.93 -14.51
C SER A 226 -5.73 -10.83 -14.45
N ILE A 227 -5.38 -10.35 -13.25
CA ILE A 227 -4.40 -9.28 -13.05
C ILE A 227 -3.01 -9.80 -13.42
N GLN A 228 -2.25 -9.02 -14.18
CA GLN A 228 -0.85 -9.33 -14.48
C GLN A 228 0.00 -9.20 -13.22
N ILE A 229 0.49 -10.33 -12.71
CA ILE A 229 1.39 -10.37 -11.54
C ILE A 229 2.79 -10.86 -11.99
N PRO A 230 3.75 -9.95 -12.21
CA PRO A 230 5.11 -10.32 -12.59
C PRO A 230 5.81 -11.15 -11.50
N TYR A 231 6.66 -12.07 -11.94
CA TYR A 231 7.48 -12.93 -11.06
C TYR A 231 6.67 -13.83 -10.11
N LEU A 232 5.40 -14.11 -10.43
CA LEU A 232 4.50 -14.90 -9.61
C LEU A 232 5.07 -16.28 -9.23
N THR A 233 5.74 -16.96 -10.15
CA THR A 233 6.34 -18.28 -9.90
C THR A 233 7.76 -18.24 -9.33
N THR A 234 8.44 -17.09 -9.36
CA THR A 234 9.89 -16.99 -9.10
C THR A 234 10.31 -16.12 -7.93
N HIS A 235 9.48 -15.14 -7.51
CA HIS A 235 9.85 -14.20 -6.44
C HIS A 235 8.70 -13.92 -5.44
N ILE A 236 7.60 -14.68 -5.53
CA ILE A 236 6.50 -14.64 -4.58
C ILE A 236 6.56 -15.94 -3.75
N HIS A 237 7.22 -15.83 -2.60
CA HIS A 237 7.50 -16.95 -1.70
C HIS A 237 6.95 -16.71 -0.31
N CYS A 238 6.77 -17.81 0.39
CA CYS A 238 6.51 -17.87 1.82
C CYS A 238 7.78 -17.49 2.58
N ASP A 239 7.66 -16.59 3.54
CA ASP A 239 8.70 -16.28 4.52
C ASP A 239 8.34 -16.82 5.92
N TYR A 240 7.04 -17.06 6.15
CA TYR A 240 6.53 -17.66 7.37
C TYR A 240 5.50 -18.75 7.05
N PRO A 241 5.36 -19.79 7.90
CA PRO A 241 6.25 -20.14 9.01
C PRO A 241 7.64 -20.57 8.51
N GLU A 242 8.64 -20.63 9.40
CA GLU A 242 10.03 -21.00 9.05
C GLU A 242 10.12 -22.35 8.31
N SER A 243 9.21 -23.29 8.58
CA SER A 243 9.14 -24.59 7.91
C SER A 243 8.78 -24.53 6.43
N GLN A 244 8.19 -23.42 5.97
CA GLN A 244 7.75 -23.19 4.59
C GLN A 244 8.57 -22.08 3.91
N GLN A 245 9.64 -21.59 4.55
CA GLN A 245 10.41 -20.46 4.04
C GLN A 245 11.02 -20.79 2.66
N GLY A 246 10.87 -19.87 1.71
CA GLY A 246 11.33 -20.01 0.32
C GLY A 246 10.39 -20.79 -0.61
N MET A 247 9.38 -21.48 -0.07
CA MET A 247 8.39 -22.18 -0.90
C MET A 247 7.53 -21.17 -1.67
N SER A 248 7.11 -21.50 -2.88
CA SER A 248 6.18 -20.63 -3.63
C SER A 248 4.82 -20.59 -2.93
N ILE A 249 4.17 -19.43 -2.88
CA ILE A 249 2.80 -19.32 -2.35
C ILE A 249 1.84 -20.23 -3.14
N LEU A 250 2.09 -20.43 -4.44
CA LEU A 250 1.25 -21.27 -5.30
C LEU A 250 1.33 -22.77 -4.99
N SER A 251 2.36 -23.23 -4.26
CA SER A 251 2.48 -24.63 -3.85
C SER A 251 1.73 -24.95 -2.55
N MET A 252 1.09 -23.95 -1.93
CA MET A 252 0.22 -24.19 -0.78
C MET A 252 -0.95 -25.09 -1.18
N ASP A 253 -1.10 -26.23 -0.49
CA ASP A 253 -2.26 -27.11 -0.65
C ASP A 253 -3.35 -26.73 0.36
N GLN A 254 -4.52 -26.36 -0.16
CA GLN A 254 -5.69 -26.01 0.63
C GLN A 254 -6.34 -27.23 1.31
N HIS A 255 -6.20 -28.44 0.75
CA HIS A 255 -6.82 -29.64 1.33
C HIS A 255 -6.20 -29.98 2.68
N SER A 256 -4.90 -29.71 2.82
CA SER A 256 -4.17 -29.80 4.08
C SER A 256 -4.70 -28.85 5.18
N CYS A 257 -5.56 -27.88 4.84
CA CYS A 257 -6.16 -26.93 5.77
C CYS A 257 -7.59 -27.27 6.22
N GLN A 258 -8.12 -28.44 5.86
CA GLN A 258 -9.50 -28.87 6.15
C GLN A 258 -9.77 -29.31 7.62
N ASP A 259 -8.84 -29.10 8.56
CA ASP A 259 -8.96 -29.49 9.97
C ASP A 259 -10.23 -28.96 10.69
N ILE A 260 -10.88 -27.93 10.14
CA ILE A 260 -12.14 -27.39 10.67
C ILE A 260 -13.30 -28.40 10.52
N TYR A 261 -13.38 -29.14 9.42
CA TYR A 261 -14.39 -30.21 9.28
C TYR A 261 -14.02 -31.46 10.08
N GLY A 262 -12.72 -31.74 10.21
CA GLY A 262 -12.21 -32.85 11.03
C GLY A 262 -12.55 -32.69 12.51
N SER A 263 -12.42 -31.48 13.07
CA SER A 263 -12.73 -31.22 14.49
C SER A 263 -14.23 -31.29 14.81
N LEU A 264 -15.10 -30.76 13.95
CA LEU A 264 -16.55 -30.88 14.12
C LEU A 264 -17.01 -32.34 13.97
N ALA A 265 -16.49 -33.06 12.97
CA ALA A 265 -16.75 -34.48 12.80
C ALA A 265 -16.27 -35.28 14.01
N PHE A 266 -15.09 -34.98 14.55
CA PHE A 266 -14.57 -35.61 15.77
C PHE A 266 -15.46 -35.37 16.99
N LEU A 267 -15.94 -34.14 17.20
CA LEU A 267 -16.87 -33.81 18.30
C LEU A 267 -18.20 -34.55 18.16
N ILE A 268 -18.77 -34.58 16.95
CA ILE A 268 -20.03 -35.29 16.66
C ILE A 268 -19.84 -36.80 16.88
N CYS A 269 -18.78 -37.39 16.33
CA CYS A 269 -18.46 -38.80 16.51
C CYS A 269 -18.22 -39.16 17.97
N SER A 270 -17.52 -38.30 18.73
CA SER A 270 -17.28 -38.51 20.15
C SER A 270 -18.59 -38.43 20.96
N PHE A 271 -19.46 -37.46 20.66
CA PHE A 271 -20.77 -37.35 21.28
C PHE A 271 -21.65 -38.56 20.99
N LEU A 272 -21.72 -39.01 19.73
CA LEU A 272 -22.46 -40.20 19.34
C LEU A 272 -21.89 -41.45 20.03
N ALA A 273 -20.56 -41.60 20.10
CA ALA A 273 -19.93 -42.72 20.79
C ALA A 273 -20.30 -42.75 22.28
N VAL A 274 -20.28 -41.60 22.97
CA VAL A 274 -20.72 -41.49 24.37
C VAL A 274 -22.21 -41.85 24.51
N MET A 275 -23.07 -41.33 23.65
CA MET A 275 -24.50 -41.62 23.67
C MET A 275 -24.80 -43.11 23.46
N PHE A 276 -24.11 -43.77 22.52
CA PHE A 276 -24.34 -45.18 22.21
C PHE A 276 -23.63 -46.18 23.14
N THR A 277 -22.69 -45.72 23.97
CA THR A 277 -21.99 -46.61 24.93
C THR A 277 -22.43 -46.35 26.37
N VAL A 278 -22.40 -45.10 26.81
CA VAL A 278 -22.65 -44.72 28.21
C VAL A 278 -24.13 -44.79 28.56
N LEU A 279 -25.05 -44.35 27.69
CA LEU A 279 -26.49 -44.42 28.01
C LEU A 279 -27.03 -45.86 28.11
N PRO A 280 -26.67 -46.79 27.20
CA PRO A 280 -27.07 -48.19 27.37
C PRO A 280 -26.45 -48.83 28.62
N LEU A 281 -25.20 -48.51 28.95
CA LEU A 281 -24.55 -48.99 30.18
C LEU A 281 -25.24 -48.46 31.43
N LEU A 282 -25.53 -47.16 31.50
CA LEU A 282 -26.26 -46.56 32.62
C LEU A 282 -27.68 -47.13 32.75
N LYS A 283 -28.39 -47.33 31.63
CA LYS A 283 -29.69 -48.00 31.62
C LYS A 283 -29.58 -49.44 32.11
N HIS A 284 -28.53 -50.17 31.75
CA HIS A 284 -28.32 -51.54 32.21
C HIS A 284 -28.00 -51.62 33.71
N LEU A 285 -27.10 -50.75 34.21
CA LEU A 285 -26.69 -50.75 35.62
C LEU A 285 -27.76 -50.18 36.56
N TYR A 286 -28.38 -49.06 36.22
CA TYR A 286 -29.24 -48.28 37.12
C TYR A 286 -30.71 -48.23 36.68
N GLY A 287 -31.06 -48.85 35.55
CA GLY A 287 -32.44 -48.81 35.03
C GLY A 287 -33.45 -49.46 35.96
N TRP A 288 -33.04 -50.50 36.69
CA TRP A 288 -33.88 -51.17 37.69
C TRP A 288 -34.06 -50.31 38.94
N ASP A 289 -33.01 -49.62 39.40
CA ASP A 289 -33.07 -48.71 40.56
C ASP A 289 -34.00 -47.52 40.28
N LEU A 290 -33.91 -46.94 39.08
CA LEU A 290 -34.79 -45.85 38.65
C LEU A 290 -36.25 -46.29 38.53
N TRP A 291 -36.49 -47.50 38.00
CA TRP A 291 -37.82 -48.08 37.91
C TRP A 291 -38.42 -48.34 39.29
N TYR A 292 -37.62 -48.84 40.24
CA TYR A 292 -38.03 -49.09 41.61
C TYR A 292 -38.40 -47.79 42.34
N CYS A 293 -37.59 -46.73 42.20
CA CYS A 293 -37.91 -45.40 42.77
C CYS A 293 -39.20 -44.77 42.21
N LEU A 294 -39.60 -45.11 40.97
CA LEU A 294 -40.80 -44.57 40.34
C LEU A 294 -42.07 -45.36 40.69
N GLN A 295 -41.97 -46.62 41.09
CA GLN A 295 -43.12 -47.48 41.38
C GLN A 295 -43.43 -47.65 42.86
N VAL A 296 -42.52 -47.31 43.77
CA VAL A 296 -42.79 -47.32 45.21
C VAL A 296 -43.28 -45.91 45.60
N PRO A 297 -44.60 -45.69 45.83
CA PRO A 297 -45.06 -44.43 46.37
C PRO A 297 -44.50 -44.29 47.78
N SER A 298 -43.85 -43.15 48.06
CA SER A 298 -43.44 -42.77 49.41
C SER A 298 -44.66 -42.81 50.33
N GLN A 299 -44.69 -43.77 51.26
CA GLN A 299 -45.60 -43.73 52.41
C GLN A 299 -45.23 -42.56 53.32
#